data_AF-A0A954EEB7-F1
#
_entry.id   AF-A0A954EEB7-F1
#
_cell.length_a   1.000
_cell.length_b   1.000
_cell.length_c   1.000
_cell.angle_alpha   90.00
_cell.angle_beta   90.00
_cell.angle_gamma   90.00
#
_symmetry.space_group_name_H-M   'P 1'
#
loop_
_entity.id
_entity.type
_entity.pdbx_description
1 polymer ?
#
loop_
_entity_poly.entity_id
_entity_poly.type
_entity_poly.pdbx_seq_one_letter_code
_entity_poly.pdbx_strand_id
1 'polypeptide(L)'
;MEGGLTLDSHSGWKTGGDRGPAIVPGKPDESLLIKAILWDDSELQMPPEEKLTEEEIALLTEWVERGAIDPRVSAQPQVAQTDWWSLQLPKAPEIPGEGHPLDAFIQQRLREKGLTSAPAADRATLIRRLYFDLHGLLPTPEEVTAFVEDKDPHAYEKLIDQLLDSPRYGERWARHWLDVVRFAETCGYERDQTKPFAWKYRYWVFNSFNSDKPYDEFIREQIAGDQMPDRSESTVIATGFLRLGTWNDEPNDPEDYKY
;
A
#
# COMPACT_ATOMS: atom_id res chain seq x y z
N MET A 1 -4.29 -25.46 -17.71
CA MET A 1 -4.70 -24.06 -17.82
C MET A 1 -4.51 -23.44 -16.45
N GLU A 2 -3.49 -22.62 -16.22
CA GLU A 2 -3.33 -21.85 -14.97
C GLU A 2 -2.24 -20.80 -15.19
N GLY A 3 -2.34 -19.64 -14.54
CA GLY A 3 -1.40 -18.52 -14.62
C GLY A 3 -1.16 -17.94 -16.03
N GLY A 4 -1.62 -16.71 -16.30
CA GLY A 4 -1.31 -16.00 -17.55
C GLY A 4 -2.09 -16.41 -18.81
N LEU A 5 -3.01 -17.38 -18.71
CA LEU A 5 -3.90 -17.74 -19.82
C LEU A 5 -4.87 -16.59 -20.15
N THR A 6 -4.89 -16.18 -21.42
CA THR A 6 -5.79 -15.17 -21.96
C THR A 6 -6.53 -15.74 -23.18
N LEU A 7 -7.86 -15.77 -23.16
CA LEU A 7 -8.70 -16.31 -24.25
C LEU A 7 -9.30 -15.23 -25.17
N ASP A 8 -8.97 -13.97 -24.88
CA ASP A 8 -9.47 -12.77 -25.55
C ASP A 8 -8.70 -12.41 -26.84
N SER A 9 -7.56 -13.05 -27.11
CA SER A 9 -6.72 -12.83 -28.29
C SER A 9 -6.15 -14.12 -28.87
N HIS A 10 -5.89 -14.14 -30.19
CA HIS A 10 -5.26 -15.28 -30.87
C HIS A 10 -3.90 -15.65 -30.26
N SER A 11 -3.08 -14.66 -29.89
CA SER A 11 -1.80 -14.89 -29.22
C SER A 11 -1.93 -15.50 -27.83
N GLY A 12 -2.98 -15.13 -27.09
CA GLY A 12 -3.20 -15.53 -25.71
C GLY A 12 -3.45 -17.03 -25.56
N TRP A 13 -4.42 -17.57 -26.31
CA TRP A 13 -4.73 -18.99 -26.23
C TRP A 13 -3.69 -19.88 -26.93
N LYS A 14 -2.97 -19.33 -27.93
CA LYS A 14 -1.90 -20.04 -28.63
C LYS A 14 -0.65 -20.21 -27.76
N THR A 15 -0.33 -19.19 -26.96
CA THR A 15 0.75 -19.28 -25.95
C THR A 15 0.30 -20.16 -24.79
N GLY A 16 -0.95 -19.98 -24.35
CA GLY A 16 -1.53 -20.69 -23.23
C GLY A 16 -1.03 -20.18 -21.88
N GLY A 17 -1.30 -20.95 -20.82
CA GLY A 17 -0.83 -20.65 -19.46
C GLY A 17 0.37 -21.54 -19.07
N ASP A 18 0.59 -21.69 -17.77
CA ASP A 18 1.67 -22.50 -17.18
C ASP A 18 1.67 -23.97 -17.60
N ARG A 19 0.54 -24.49 -18.09
CA ARG A 19 0.41 -25.86 -18.63
C ARG A 19 0.62 -25.95 -20.15
N GLY A 20 1.07 -24.87 -20.79
CA GLY A 20 1.26 -24.79 -22.24
C GLY A 20 0.03 -24.30 -23.01
N PRO A 21 0.04 -24.42 -24.36
CA PRO A 21 -1.00 -23.91 -25.25
C PRO A 21 -2.40 -24.37 -24.85
N ALA A 22 -3.36 -23.45 -24.76
CA ALA A 22 -4.73 -23.80 -24.45
C ALA A 22 -5.44 -24.45 -25.66
N ILE A 23 -5.11 -23.98 -26.86
CA ILE A 23 -5.69 -24.47 -28.13
C ILE A 23 -4.55 -24.71 -29.13
N VAL A 24 -4.56 -25.89 -29.74
CA VAL A 24 -3.63 -26.30 -30.80
C VAL A 24 -4.43 -26.40 -32.12
N PRO A 25 -4.30 -25.42 -33.03
CA PRO A 25 -5.03 -25.40 -34.30
C PRO A 25 -4.91 -26.71 -35.09
N GLY A 26 -6.05 -27.28 -35.49
CA GLY A 26 -6.13 -28.52 -36.25
C GLY A 26 -5.97 -29.80 -35.42
N LYS A 27 -5.80 -29.69 -34.10
CA LYS A 27 -5.57 -30.83 -33.20
C LYS A 27 -6.41 -30.73 -31.91
N PRO A 28 -7.69 -31.11 -31.94
CA PRO A 28 -8.54 -31.10 -30.75
C PRO A 28 -7.98 -31.96 -29.61
N ASP A 29 -7.47 -33.15 -29.92
CA ASP A 29 -6.93 -34.08 -28.91
C ASP A 29 -5.66 -33.56 -28.20
N GLU A 30 -4.93 -32.62 -28.80
CA GLU A 30 -3.78 -31.95 -28.18
C GLU A 30 -4.16 -30.63 -27.49
N SER A 31 -5.41 -30.17 -27.65
CA SER A 31 -5.89 -28.89 -27.10
C SER A 31 -6.43 -29.06 -25.68
N LEU A 32 -5.80 -28.37 -24.72
CA LEU A 32 -6.20 -28.43 -23.31
C LEU A 32 -7.64 -27.93 -23.08
N LEU A 33 -8.11 -26.96 -23.86
CA LEU A 33 -9.49 -26.48 -23.81
C LEU A 33 -10.49 -27.60 -24.10
N ILE A 34 -10.21 -28.44 -25.10
CA ILE A 34 -11.10 -29.54 -25.50
C ILE A 34 -11.14 -30.63 -24.42
N LYS A 35 -9.97 -31.00 -23.87
CA LYS A 35 -9.90 -31.94 -22.75
C LYS A 35 -10.67 -31.46 -21.53
N ALA A 36 -10.61 -30.15 -21.27
CA ALA A 36 -11.28 -29.53 -20.15
C ALA A 36 -12.80 -29.54 -20.26
N ILE A 37 -13.37 -29.29 -21.46
CA ILE A 37 -14.83 -29.30 -21.68
C ILE A 37 -15.39 -30.72 -21.87
N LEU A 38 -14.56 -31.67 -22.29
CA LEU A 38 -14.94 -33.09 -22.35
C LEU A 38 -14.99 -33.75 -20.98
N TRP A 39 -14.33 -33.15 -19.98
CA TRP A 39 -14.10 -33.71 -18.64
C TRP A 39 -13.24 -34.99 -18.67
N ASP A 40 -12.32 -35.10 -19.64
CA ASP A 40 -11.43 -36.26 -19.78
C ASP A 40 -10.30 -36.28 -18.74
N ASP A 41 -10.03 -35.15 -18.10
CA ASP A 41 -9.06 -34.97 -17.03
C ASP A 41 -9.76 -34.40 -15.79
N SER A 42 -9.75 -35.16 -14.70
CA SER A 42 -10.41 -34.79 -13.43
C SER A 42 -9.83 -33.53 -12.79
N GLU A 43 -8.60 -33.15 -13.15
CA GLU A 43 -7.91 -31.96 -12.64
C GLU A 43 -8.11 -30.72 -13.53
N LEU A 44 -8.89 -30.83 -14.62
CA LEU A 44 -9.06 -29.79 -15.64
C LEU A 44 -10.51 -29.58 -16.09
N GLN A 45 -11.50 -30.05 -15.33
CA GLN A 45 -12.92 -29.98 -15.71
C GLN A 45 -13.43 -28.53 -15.74
N MET A 46 -13.91 -28.09 -16.91
CA MET A 46 -14.50 -26.76 -17.10
C MET A 46 -15.73 -26.82 -18.02
N PRO A 47 -16.87 -26.18 -17.68
CA PRO A 47 -17.17 -25.55 -16.39
C PRO A 47 -17.23 -26.58 -15.24
N PRO A 48 -16.93 -26.17 -13.98
CA PRO A 48 -16.83 -27.11 -12.86
C PRO A 48 -18.19 -27.60 -12.33
N GLU A 49 -19.25 -26.83 -12.53
CA GLU A 49 -20.59 -27.16 -11.99
C GLU A 49 -21.45 -27.93 -12.99
N GLU A 50 -21.40 -27.56 -14.27
CA GLU A 50 -22.23 -28.14 -15.31
C GLU A 50 -21.42 -28.29 -16.60
N LYS A 51 -21.39 -29.51 -17.14
CA LYS A 51 -20.72 -29.81 -18.41
C LYS A 51 -21.47 -29.13 -19.54
N LEU A 52 -20.74 -28.61 -20.52
CA LEU A 52 -21.33 -28.08 -21.75
C LEU A 52 -22.17 -29.16 -22.45
N THR A 53 -23.18 -28.73 -23.19
CA THR A 53 -23.97 -29.64 -24.00
C THR A 53 -23.12 -30.29 -25.09
N GLU A 54 -23.49 -31.50 -25.51
CA GLU A 54 -22.78 -32.21 -26.59
C GLU A 54 -22.72 -31.40 -27.89
N GLU A 55 -23.73 -30.55 -28.13
CA GLU A 55 -23.80 -29.65 -29.28
C GLU A 55 -22.75 -28.53 -29.21
N GLU A 56 -22.55 -27.94 -28.02
CA GLU A 56 -21.52 -26.91 -27.79
C GLU A 56 -20.11 -27.51 -27.85
N ILE A 57 -19.92 -28.71 -27.27
CA ILE A 57 -18.65 -29.44 -27.32
C ILE A 57 -18.29 -29.77 -28.76
N ALA A 58 -19.26 -30.28 -29.54
CA ALA A 58 -19.05 -30.58 -30.96
C ALA A 58 -18.67 -29.32 -31.76
N LEU A 59 -19.34 -28.20 -31.50
CA LEU A 59 -19.07 -26.92 -32.17
C LEU A 59 -17.65 -26.41 -31.86
N LEU A 60 -17.23 -26.47 -30.60
CA LEU A 60 -15.88 -26.05 -30.19
C LEU A 60 -14.81 -26.98 -30.75
N THR A 61 -15.08 -28.29 -30.78
CA THR A 61 -14.19 -29.30 -31.35
C THR A 61 -13.98 -29.06 -32.85
N GLU A 62 -15.07 -28.90 -33.62
CA GLU A 62 -15.01 -28.62 -35.06
C GLU A 62 -14.27 -27.30 -35.34
N TRP A 63 -14.50 -26.27 -34.53
CA TRP A 63 -13.79 -24.99 -34.68
C TRP A 63 -12.27 -25.17 -34.52
N VAL A 64 -11.82 -25.98 -33.55
CA VAL A 64 -10.39 -26.30 -33.38
C VAL A 64 -9.87 -27.13 -34.56
N GLU A 65 -10.61 -28.12 -35.05
CA GLU A 65 -10.26 -28.92 -36.23
C GLU A 65 -10.04 -28.05 -37.47
N ARG A 66 -10.89 -27.03 -37.64
CA ARG A 66 -10.81 -26.07 -38.76
C ARG A 66 -9.69 -25.04 -38.60
N GLY A 67 -8.81 -25.22 -37.62
CA GLY A 67 -7.63 -24.39 -37.40
C GLY A 67 -7.84 -23.26 -36.40
N ALA A 68 -8.88 -23.34 -35.56
CA ALA A 68 -9.19 -22.34 -34.52
C ALA A 68 -9.15 -20.89 -35.07
N ILE A 69 -9.86 -20.67 -36.18
CA ILE A 69 -9.84 -19.38 -36.89
C ILE A 69 -10.33 -18.30 -35.94
N ASP A 70 -9.43 -17.39 -35.60
CA ASP A 70 -9.68 -16.27 -34.70
C ASP A 70 -9.27 -14.96 -35.39
N PRO A 71 -10.23 -14.07 -35.72
CA PRO A 71 -9.94 -12.79 -36.37
C PRO A 71 -9.25 -11.78 -35.45
N ARG A 72 -9.07 -12.08 -34.14
CA ARG A 72 -8.45 -11.20 -33.14
C ARG A 72 -6.92 -11.34 -33.17
N VAL A 73 -6.30 -10.79 -34.22
CA VAL A 73 -4.85 -10.96 -34.52
C VAL A 73 -3.94 -10.09 -33.64
N SER A 74 -4.46 -9.04 -33.00
CA SER A 74 -3.65 -8.20 -32.13
C SER A 74 -4.51 -7.45 -31.12
N ALA A 75 -4.48 -7.90 -29.88
CA ALA A 75 -4.55 -6.99 -28.76
C ALA A 75 -3.41 -7.43 -27.84
N GLN A 76 -2.37 -6.61 -27.72
CA GLN A 76 -1.69 -6.56 -26.42
C GLN A 76 -2.81 -6.43 -25.38
N PRO A 77 -2.75 -7.16 -24.24
CA PRO A 77 -3.80 -7.07 -23.24
C PRO A 77 -4.09 -5.59 -23.04
N GLN A 78 -5.29 -5.16 -23.45
CA GLN A 78 -5.76 -3.84 -23.11
C GLN A 78 -5.96 -3.95 -21.62
N VAL A 79 -4.93 -3.61 -20.84
CA VAL A 79 -5.12 -3.22 -19.45
C VAL A 79 -6.23 -2.21 -19.54
N ALA A 80 -7.42 -2.59 -19.05
CA ALA A 80 -8.59 -1.74 -19.14
C ALA A 80 -8.13 -0.37 -18.67
N GLN A 81 -8.15 0.63 -19.57
CA GLN A 81 -7.91 2.01 -19.18
C GLN A 81 -9.11 2.39 -18.34
N THR A 82 -9.10 1.95 -17.09
CA THR A 82 -10.12 2.30 -16.14
C THR A 82 -9.87 3.76 -15.80
N ASP A 83 -10.92 4.55 -15.87
CA ASP A 83 -10.94 5.94 -15.40
C ASP A 83 -10.94 6.02 -13.86
N TRP A 84 -10.52 4.93 -13.20
CA TRP A 84 -10.49 4.82 -11.76
C TRP A 84 -9.50 5.82 -11.19
N TRP A 85 -10.01 6.73 -10.38
CA TRP A 85 -9.24 7.81 -9.75
C TRP A 85 -8.01 7.28 -8.98
N SER A 86 -8.07 6.06 -8.45
CA SER A 86 -7.00 5.42 -7.66
C SER A 86 -5.82 4.92 -8.49
N LEU A 87 -5.99 4.74 -9.81
CA LEU A 87 -4.95 4.28 -10.73
C LEU A 87 -4.35 5.43 -11.55
N GLN A 88 -4.83 6.66 -11.35
CA GLN A 88 -4.29 7.84 -12.00
C GLN A 88 -3.23 8.48 -11.13
N LEU A 89 -2.05 8.72 -11.70
CA LEU A 89 -0.99 9.45 -11.01
C LEU A 89 -1.46 10.86 -10.62
N PRO A 90 -1.28 11.28 -9.36
CA PRO A 90 -1.57 12.65 -8.95
C PRO A 90 -0.77 13.64 -9.79
N LYS A 91 -1.43 14.66 -10.32
CA LYS A 91 -0.76 15.76 -11.01
C LYS A 91 -0.45 16.86 -10.00
N ALA A 92 0.80 17.31 -9.98
CA ALA A 92 1.19 18.45 -9.16
C ALA A 92 0.37 19.69 -9.57
N PRO A 93 -0.31 20.36 -8.64
CA PRO A 93 -1.05 21.58 -8.94
C PRO A 93 -0.08 22.74 -9.22
N GLU A 94 -0.53 23.72 -10.01
CA GLU A 94 0.19 24.98 -10.15
C GLU A 94 0.17 25.75 -8.82
N ILE A 95 1.35 26.18 -8.36
CA ILE A 95 1.50 26.88 -7.09
C ILE A 95 1.11 28.36 -7.30
N PRO A 96 0.13 28.88 -6.53
CA PRO A 96 -0.40 30.22 -6.74
C PRO A 96 0.49 31.29 -6.10
N GLY A 97 1.55 31.70 -6.81
CA GLY A 97 2.41 32.82 -6.42
C GLY A 97 3.80 32.40 -5.91
N GLU A 98 4.44 33.29 -5.15
CA GLU A 98 5.81 33.13 -4.64
C GLU A 98 5.82 32.73 -3.15
N GLY A 99 6.94 32.16 -2.70
CA GLY A 99 7.15 31.74 -1.30
C GLY A 99 6.90 30.24 -1.07
N HIS A 100 6.64 29.85 0.18
CA HIS A 100 6.39 28.45 0.52
C HIS A 100 5.06 27.98 -0.10
N PRO A 101 5.01 26.82 -0.78
CA PRO A 101 3.82 26.39 -1.52
C PRO A 101 2.56 26.28 -0.66
N LEU A 102 2.68 25.77 0.58
CA LEU A 102 1.54 25.66 1.49
C LEU A 102 0.94 27.04 1.81
N ASP A 103 1.79 28.04 2.06
CA ASP A 103 1.35 29.39 2.40
C ASP A 103 0.67 30.04 1.19
N ALA A 104 1.20 29.82 -0.01
CA ALA A 104 0.61 30.30 -1.26
C ALA A 104 -0.83 29.80 -1.42
N PHE A 105 -1.07 28.49 -1.23
CA PHE A 105 -2.41 27.90 -1.30
C PHE A 105 -3.34 28.42 -0.20
N ILE A 106 -2.86 28.53 1.04
CA ILE A 106 -3.66 29.05 2.16
C ILE A 106 -4.04 30.51 1.91
N GLN A 107 -3.09 31.34 1.49
CA GLN A 107 -3.33 32.75 1.21
C GLN A 107 -4.28 32.96 0.03
N GLN A 108 -4.20 32.14 -1.02
CA GLN A 108 -5.17 32.18 -2.11
C GLN A 108 -6.58 31.97 -1.57
N ARG A 109 -6.79 30.93 -0.75
CA ARG A 109 -8.10 30.62 -0.17
C ARG A 109 -8.60 31.72 0.76
N LEU A 110 -7.72 32.32 1.56
CA LEU A 110 -8.08 33.45 2.42
C LEU A 110 -8.55 34.65 1.58
N ARG A 111 -7.83 34.99 0.51
CA ARG A 111 -8.20 36.08 -0.43
C ARG A 111 -9.56 35.82 -1.08
N GLU A 112 -9.80 34.61 -1.59
CA GLU A 112 -11.09 34.21 -2.18
C GLU A 112 -12.27 34.36 -1.19
N LYS A 113 -12.01 34.18 0.10
CA LYS A 113 -13.02 34.28 1.17
C LYS A 113 -13.09 35.67 1.81
N GLY A 114 -12.28 36.63 1.36
CA GLY A 114 -12.21 37.96 1.98
C GLY A 114 -11.69 37.94 3.42
N LEU A 115 -10.88 36.93 3.77
CA LEU A 115 -10.27 36.77 5.09
C LEU A 115 -8.81 37.20 5.06
N THR A 116 -8.32 37.66 6.21
CA THR A 116 -6.91 38.01 6.43
C THR A 116 -6.30 37.06 7.45
N SER A 117 -5.01 36.76 7.31
CA SER A 117 -4.27 35.96 8.28
C SER A 117 -4.30 36.62 9.67
N ALA A 118 -4.35 35.78 10.71
CA ALA A 118 -4.16 36.24 12.07
C ALA A 118 -2.75 36.83 12.26
N PRO A 119 -2.56 37.81 13.17
CA PRO A 119 -1.23 38.30 13.50
C PRO A 119 -0.34 37.17 14.04
N ALA A 120 0.97 37.31 13.85
CA ALA A 120 1.94 36.38 14.43
C ALA A 120 1.79 36.33 15.95
N ALA A 121 1.91 35.13 16.52
CA ALA A 121 1.88 34.93 17.96
C ALA A 121 3.16 35.49 18.61
N ASP A 122 3.07 35.86 19.89
CA ASP A 122 4.23 36.26 20.67
C ASP A 122 5.20 35.08 20.92
N ARG A 123 6.45 35.39 21.26
CA ARG A 123 7.51 34.37 21.44
C ARG A 123 7.16 33.32 22.50
N ALA A 124 6.51 33.70 23.60
CA ALA A 124 6.15 32.76 24.65
C ALA A 124 5.04 31.80 24.20
N THR A 125 4.09 32.29 23.40
CA THR A 125 3.08 31.44 22.75
C THR A 125 3.71 30.52 21.70
N LEU A 126 4.66 31.01 20.89
CA LEU A 126 5.32 30.23 19.84
C LEU A 126 6.09 29.03 20.40
N ILE A 127 6.95 29.22 21.41
CA ILE A 127 7.70 28.11 22.00
C ILE A 127 6.78 27.04 22.60
N ARG A 128 5.70 27.45 23.27
CA ARG A 128 4.72 26.50 23.85
C ARG A 128 4.04 25.65 22.77
N ARG A 129 3.69 26.25 21.63
CA ARG A 129 3.09 25.53 20.49
C ARG A 129 4.10 24.57 19.88
N LEU A 130 5.32 25.02 19.61
CA LEU A 130 6.38 24.18 19.03
C LEU A 130 6.65 22.93 19.88
N TYR A 131 6.83 23.09 21.19
CA TYR A 131 7.05 21.95 22.09
C TYR A 131 5.86 21.00 22.15
N PHE A 132 4.63 21.53 22.16
CA PHE A 132 3.43 20.70 22.18
C PHE A 132 3.24 19.93 20.87
N ASP A 133 3.50 20.57 19.74
CA ASP A 133 3.34 19.97 18.42
C ASP A 133 4.44 18.94 18.14
N LEU A 134 5.71 19.29 18.40
CA LEU A 134 6.85 18.45 18.07
C LEU A 134 7.17 17.40 19.15
N HIS A 135 7.03 17.72 20.44
CA HIS A 135 7.37 16.79 21.54
C HIS A 135 6.16 16.33 22.35
N GLY A 136 4.98 16.93 22.17
CA GLY A 136 3.77 16.57 22.94
C GLY A 136 3.77 17.04 24.40
N LEU A 137 4.76 17.83 24.82
CA LEU A 137 4.95 18.31 26.19
C LEU A 137 5.14 19.82 26.21
N LEU A 138 5.04 20.44 27.39
CA LEU A 138 5.35 21.86 27.55
C LEU A 138 6.87 22.06 27.76
N PRO A 139 7.42 23.20 27.32
CA PRO A 139 8.79 23.59 27.64
C PRO A 139 8.93 23.90 29.13
N THR A 140 10.16 23.83 29.65
CA THR A 140 10.45 24.31 31.00
C THR A 140 10.41 25.85 31.08
N PRO A 141 10.19 26.43 32.27
CA PRO A 141 10.26 27.88 32.44
C PRO A 141 11.60 28.49 31.98
N GLU A 142 12.70 27.78 32.17
CA GLU A 142 14.04 28.20 31.76
C GLU A 142 14.18 28.21 30.22
N GLU A 143 13.67 27.18 29.53
CA GLU A 143 13.65 27.13 28.06
C GLU A 143 12.82 28.26 27.47
N VAL A 144 11.66 28.56 28.07
CA VAL A 144 10.81 29.70 27.65
C VAL A 144 11.56 31.02 27.82
N THR A 145 12.20 31.23 28.98
CA THR A 145 12.94 32.47 29.25
C THR A 145 14.09 32.64 28.28
N ALA A 146 14.90 31.58 28.08
CA ALA A 146 16.02 31.58 27.15
C ALA A 146 15.57 31.93 25.73
N PHE A 147 14.50 31.32 25.23
CA PHE A 147 13.98 31.63 23.90
C PHE A 147 13.39 33.03 23.80
N VAL A 148 12.60 33.48 24.79
CA VAL A 148 11.97 34.81 24.74
C VAL A 148 13.02 35.92 24.76
N GLU A 149 14.10 35.75 25.50
CA GLU A 149 15.19 36.73 25.63
C GLU A 149 16.22 36.65 24.49
N ASP A 150 16.23 35.57 23.71
CA ASP A 150 17.13 35.41 22.57
C ASP A 150 16.84 36.45 21.48
N LYS A 151 17.85 37.27 21.18
CA LYS A 151 17.81 38.34 20.19
C LYS A 151 18.33 37.92 18.83
N ASP A 152 18.82 36.69 18.69
CA ASP A 152 19.24 36.17 17.41
C ASP A 152 18.04 36.17 16.43
N PRO A 153 18.16 36.79 15.25
CA PRO A 153 17.09 36.77 14.24
C PRO A 153 16.71 35.35 13.80
N HIS A 154 17.58 34.36 14.01
CA HIS A 154 17.37 32.95 13.68
C HIS A 154 17.00 32.07 14.89
N ALA A 155 16.68 32.67 16.04
CA ALA A 155 16.36 31.92 17.26
C ALA A 155 15.19 30.94 17.07
N TYR A 156 14.21 31.29 16.23
CA TYR A 156 13.03 30.46 15.99
C TYR A 156 13.37 29.21 15.16
N GLU A 157 14.11 29.39 14.07
CA GLU A 157 14.57 28.31 13.21
C GLU A 157 15.50 27.36 13.97
N LYS A 158 16.45 27.91 14.74
CA LYS A 158 17.35 27.11 15.60
C LYS A 158 16.59 26.27 16.62
N LEU A 159 15.53 26.83 17.20
CA LEU A 159 14.68 26.09 18.13
C LEU A 159 13.95 24.96 17.40
N ILE A 160 13.42 25.19 16.20
CA ILE A 160 12.77 24.15 15.39
C ILE A 160 13.75 23.01 15.10
N ASP A 161 14.95 23.33 14.61
CA ASP A 161 15.99 22.35 14.30
C ASP A 161 16.34 21.52 15.55
N GLN A 162 16.54 22.19 16.69
CA GLN A 162 16.81 21.50 17.97
C GLN A 162 15.68 20.55 18.39
N LEU A 163 14.42 20.95 18.16
CA LEU A 163 13.27 20.11 18.50
C LEU A 163 13.12 18.93 17.55
N LEU A 164 13.38 19.10 16.25
CA LEU A 164 13.34 18.04 15.25
C LEU A 164 14.48 17.03 15.42
N ASP A 165 15.68 17.49 15.79
CA ASP A 165 16.85 16.64 16.06
C ASP A 165 16.74 15.83 17.37
N SER A 166 15.78 16.17 18.23
CA SER A 166 15.56 15.45 19.48
C SER A 166 14.85 14.12 19.25
N PRO A 167 15.26 13.02 19.90
CA PRO A 167 14.59 11.72 19.75
C PRO A 167 13.10 11.75 20.15
N ARG A 168 12.70 12.75 20.95
CA ARG A 168 11.31 13.00 21.34
C ARG A 168 10.40 13.33 20.16
N TYR A 169 10.96 13.88 19.08
CA TYR A 169 10.21 14.13 17.85
C TYR A 169 9.64 12.82 17.29
N GLY A 170 10.50 11.81 17.09
CA GLY A 170 10.08 10.49 16.63
C GLY A 170 9.14 9.79 17.60
N GLU A 171 9.34 9.91 18.92
CA GLU A 171 8.42 9.37 19.92
C GLU A 171 7.01 9.99 19.80
N ARG A 172 6.94 11.31 19.61
CA ARG A 172 5.68 12.04 19.45
C ARG A 172 4.99 11.71 18.13
N TRP A 173 5.71 11.82 17.02
CA TRP A 173 5.13 11.68 15.69
C TRP A 173 4.78 10.25 15.33
N ALA A 174 5.59 9.28 15.78
CA ALA A 174 5.28 7.88 15.57
C ALA A 174 3.98 7.45 16.24
N ARG A 175 3.57 8.08 17.36
CA ARG A 175 2.26 7.80 17.96
C ARG A 175 1.12 8.01 16.96
N HIS A 176 1.17 9.08 16.16
CA HIS A 176 0.15 9.33 15.15
C HIS A 176 0.09 8.22 14.10
N TRP A 177 1.25 7.72 13.67
CA TRP A 177 1.30 6.56 12.77
C TRP A 177 0.76 5.30 13.42
N LEU A 178 1.19 5.00 14.65
CA LEU A 178 0.77 3.83 15.41
C LEU A 178 -0.75 3.81 15.66
N ASP A 179 -1.37 4.98 15.85
CA ASP A 179 -2.82 5.12 15.95
C ASP A 179 -3.50 4.78 14.61
N VAL A 180 -2.97 5.26 13.47
CA VAL A 180 -3.51 5.00 12.13
C VAL A 180 -3.46 3.51 11.78
N VAL A 181 -2.35 2.85 12.07
CA VAL A 181 -2.17 1.41 11.81
C VAL A 181 -2.79 0.52 12.89
N ARG A 182 -3.47 1.12 13.89
CA ARG A 182 -4.10 0.43 15.02
C ARG A 182 -3.15 -0.53 15.73
N PHE A 183 -1.93 -0.07 15.96
CA PHE A 183 -0.91 -0.87 16.63
C PHE A 183 -1.36 -1.26 18.04
N ALA A 184 -1.25 -2.54 18.34
CA ALA A 184 -1.41 -3.09 19.68
C ALA A 184 -0.27 -4.04 20.00
N GLU A 185 0.17 -4.06 21.26
CA GLU A 185 1.14 -5.03 21.75
C GLU A 185 0.47 -6.34 22.21
N THR A 186 -0.85 -6.45 22.05
CA THR A 186 -1.65 -7.62 22.40
C THR A 186 -2.40 -8.18 21.19
N CYS A 187 -2.86 -9.42 21.27
CA CYS A 187 -3.50 -10.15 20.18
C CYS A 187 -4.84 -9.53 19.74
N GLY A 188 -5.50 -8.77 20.61
CA GLY A 188 -6.76 -8.08 20.31
C GLY A 188 -7.91 -9.04 20.04
N TYR A 189 -7.88 -10.23 20.66
CA TYR A 189 -8.86 -11.31 20.47
C TYR A 189 -9.21 -11.96 21.82
N GLU A 190 -10.05 -13.00 21.83
CA GLU A 190 -10.64 -13.59 23.06
C GLU A 190 -9.61 -13.94 24.14
N ARG A 191 -8.44 -14.46 23.73
CA ARG A 191 -7.28 -14.70 24.59
C ARG A 191 -6.26 -13.60 24.37
N ASP A 192 -6.54 -12.39 24.89
CA ASP A 192 -5.74 -11.17 24.66
C ASP A 192 -4.33 -11.23 25.29
N GLN A 193 -3.46 -12.04 24.68
CA GLN A 193 -2.07 -12.24 25.08
C GLN A 193 -1.16 -11.19 24.45
N THR A 194 0.04 -11.02 24.98
CA THR A 194 1.05 -10.15 24.35
C THR A 194 1.55 -10.76 23.04
N LYS A 195 1.68 -9.94 22.01
CA LYS A 195 2.35 -10.31 20.75
C LYS A 195 3.88 -10.26 20.97
N PRO A 196 4.60 -11.38 20.86
CA PRO A 196 6.05 -11.38 21.03
C PRO A 196 6.70 -10.41 20.04
N PHE A 197 7.62 -9.58 20.54
CA PHE A 197 8.44 -8.65 19.76
C PHE A 197 7.70 -7.53 19.02
N ALA A 198 6.40 -7.32 19.22
CA ALA A 198 5.65 -6.22 18.58
C ALA A 198 6.27 -4.83 18.85
N TRP A 199 6.89 -4.65 20.02
CA TRP A 199 7.63 -3.44 20.37
C TRP A 199 8.74 -3.09 19.37
N LYS A 200 9.34 -4.06 18.68
CA LYS A 200 10.38 -3.81 17.67
C LYS A 200 9.84 -2.97 16.52
N TYR A 201 8.61 -3.25 16.09
CA TYR A 201 7.95 -2.45 15.06
C TYR A 201 7.72 -1.01 15.54
N ARG A 202 7.18 -0.83 16.76
CA ARG A 202 7.03 0.51 17.38
C ARG A 202 8.36 1.28 17.36
N TYR A 203 9.44 0.65 17.79
CA TYR A 203 10.77 1.27 17.79
C TYR A 203 11.28 1.58 16.38
N TRP A 204 11.02 0.71 15.40
CA TRP A 204 11.35 0.97 14.00
C TRP A 204 10.61 2.20 13.46
N VAL A 205 9.32 2.38 13.80
CA VAL A 205 8.57 3.59 13.44
C VAL A 205 9.22 4.83 14.09
N PHE A 206 9.57 4.77 15.37
CA PHE A 206 10.21 5.88 16.11
C PHE A 206 11.50 6.33 15.41
N ASN A 207 12.35 5.35 15.10
CA ASN A 207 13.62 5.59 14.44
C ASN A 207 13.44 6.10 13.00
N SER A 208 12.43 5.62 12.28
CA SER A 208 12.16 6.08 10.91
C SER A 208 11.78 7.56 10.86
N PHE A 209 11.04 8.06 11.86
CA PHE A 209 10.78 9.51 11.98
C PHE A 209 12.04 10.29 12.37
N ASN A 210 12.82 9.80 13.34
CA ASN A 210 14.04 10.48 13.80
C ASN A 210 15.16 10.50 12.75
N SER A 211 15.19 9.54 11.81
CA SER A 211 16.16 9.54 10.71
C SER A 211 15.64 10.21 9.44
N ASP A 212 14.51 10.90 9.50
CA ASP A 212 13.84 11.55 8.36
C ASP A 212 13.71 10.60 7.15
N LYS A 213 13.24 9.36 7.40
CA LYS A 213 13.13 8.34 6.35
C LYS A 213 12.16 8.83 5.27
N PRO A 214 12.54 8.78 3.98
CA PRO A 214 11.64 9.12 2.89
C PRO A 214 10.33 8.35 2.98
N TYR A 215 9.20 9.05 2.79
CA TYR A 215 7.88 8.45 2.99
C TYR A 215 7.65 7.23 2.08
N ASP A 216 8.13 7.25 0.85
CA ASP A 216 8.00 6.12 -0.08
C ASP A 216 8.78 4.88 0.39
N GLU A 217 9.97 5.08 0.95
CA GLU A 217 10.78 4.01 1.55
C GLU A 217 10.13 3.48 2.84
N PHE A 218 9.65 4.39 3.69
CA PHE A 218 8.90 4.04 4.91
C PHE A 218 7.71 3.14 4.61
N ILE A 219 6.91 3.45 3.58
CA ILE A 219 5.77 2.61 3.18
C ILE A 219 6.25 1.31 2.52
N ARG A 220 7.25 1.37 1.63
CA ARG A 220 7.77 0.19 0.91
C ARG A 220 8.32 -0.87 1.87
N GLU A 221 9.11 -0.47 2.87
CA GLU A 221 9.65 -1.40 3.87
C GLU A 221 8.55 -2.11 4.68
N GLN A 222 7.43 -1.44 4.98
CA GLN A 222 6.31 -2.04 5.71
C GLN A 222 5.55 -3.09 4.90
N ILE A 223 5.50 -2.93 3.58
CA ILE A 223 4.75 -3.83 2.69
C ILE A 223 5.62 -4.97 2.17
N ALA A 224 6.89 -4.71 1.87
CA ALA A 224 7.77 -5.65 1.16
C ALA A 224 9.22 -5.64 1.63
N GLY A 225 9.51 -5.15 2.84
CA GLY A 225 10.87 -5.04 3.38
C GLY A 225 11.63 -6.36 3.50
N ASP A 226 10.94 -7.49 3.60
CA ASP A 226 11.50 -8.84 3.58
C ASP A 226 11.90 -9.32 2.17
N GLN A 227 11.36 -8.70 1.11
CA GLN A 227 11.63 -9.00 -0.30
C GLN A 227 12.57 -7.98 -0.97
N MET A 228 13.03 -6.96 -0.24
CA MET A 228 13.93 -5.94 -0.79
C MET A 228 15.32 -6.53 -1.11
N PRO A 229 15.98 -6.10 -2.20
CA PRO A 229 17.32 -6.58 -2.57
C PRO A 229 18.38 -6.37 -1.48
N ASP A 230 18.23 -5.31 -0.68
CA ASP A 230 19.08 -4.90 0.44
C ASP A 230 18.49 -5.29 1.81
N ARG A 231 17.73 -6.39 1.85
CA ARG A 231 17.10 -6.94 3.05
C ARG A 231 18.02 -6.90 4.28
N SER A 232 17.53 -6.28 5.36
CA SER A 232 18.21 -6.17 6.65
C SER A 232 17.28 -6.55 7.80
N GLU A 233 17.80 -6.62 9.04
CA GLU A 233 16.94 -6.79 10.22
C GLU A 233 15.89 -5.66 10.31
N SER A 234 16.29 -4.43 9.98
CA SER A 234 15.41 -3.26 10.00
C SER A 234 14.23 -3.40 9.03
N THR A 235 14.50 -3.76 7.77
CA THR A 235 13.43 -3.90 6.76
C THR A 235 12.51 -5.07 7.06
N VAL A 236 13.03 -6.16 7.65
CA VAL A 236 12.22 -7.29 8.12
C VAL A 236 11.35 -6.91 9.32
N ILE A 237 11.86 -6.11 10.26
CA ILE A 237 11.06 -5.56 11.37
C ILE A 237 9.92 -4.69 10.82
N ALA A 238 10.19 -3.87 9.80
CA ALA A 238 9.19 -3.03 9.15
C ALA A 238 8.03 -3.85 8.58
N THR A 239 8.34 -4.95 7.88
CA THR A 239 7.34 -5.89 7.33
C THR A 239 6.47 -6.55 8.41
N GLY A 240 6.94 -6.52 9.67
CA GLY A 240 6.12 -6.86 10.84
C GLY A 240 4.78 -6.11 10.91
N PHE A 241 4.65 -4.96 10.23
CA PHE A 241 3.40 -4.25 9.98
C PHE A 241 2.24 -5.19 9.60
N LEU A 242 2.48 -6.13 8.68
CA LEU A 242 1.46 -7.06 8.17
C LEU A 242 0.98 -8.08 9.21
N ARG A 243 1.64 -8.16 10.37
CA ARG A 243 1.32 -9.07 11.49
C ARG A 243 0.75 -8.35 12.71
N LEU A 244 0.53 -7.03 12.62
CA LEU A 244 0.01 -6.21 13.72
C LEU A 244 -1.50 -6.34 13.91
N GLY A 245 -2.23 -6.84 12.90
CA GLY A 245 -3.66 -7.12 12.99
C GLY A 245 -4.01 -8.15 14.05
N THR A 246 -5.30 -8.45 14.22
CA THR A 246 -5.77 -9.45 15.19
C THR A 246 -5.07 -10.80 14.97
N TRP A 247 -4.61 -11.40 16.07
CA TRP A 247 -4.01 -12.74 16.03
C TRP A 247 -4.98 -13.71 16.67
N ASN A 248 -5.57 -14.59 15.85
CA ASN A 248 -6.35 -15.71 16.35
C ASN A 248 -5.39 -16.89 16.64
N ASP A 249 -5.20 -17.20 17.93
CA ASP A 249 -4.43 -18.33 18.41
C ASP A 249 -5.31 -19.48 18.91
N GLU A 250 -6.61 -19.44 18.61
CA GLU A 250 -7.53 -20.53 18.92
C GLU A 250 -7.21 -21.76 18.06
N PRO A 251 -7.28 -22.96 18.65
CA PRO A 251 -7.24 -24.19 17.88
C PRO A 251 -8.52 -24.27 17.05
N ASN A 252 -8.46 -23.81 15.81
CA ASN A 252 -9.59 -23.99 14.90
C ASN A 252 -9.69 -25.47 14.50
N ASP A 253 -10.91 -26.00 14.44
CA ASP A 253 -11.16 -27.33 13.90
C ASP A 253 -10.86 -27.29 12.39
N PRO A 254 -9.96 -28.15 11.87
CA PRO A 254 -9.70 -28.22 10.44
C PRO A 254 -10.96 -28.46 9.57
N GLU A 255 -12.02 -29.04 10.15
CA GLU A 255 -13.30 -29.24 9.44
C GLU A 255 -14.06 -27.92 9.18
N ASP A 256 -13.82 -26.84 9.93
CA ASP A 256 -14.50 -25.54 9.75
C ASP A 256 -14.06 -24.77 8.49
N TYR A 257 -13.01 -25.22 7.79
CA TYR A 257 -12.43 -24.57 6.60
C TYR A 257 -12.59 -25.36 5.30
N LYS A 258 -13.32 -26.47 5.32
CA LYS A 258 -13.71 -27.16 4.10
C LYS A 258 -14.95 -26.47 3.52
N TYR A 259 -14.72 -25.42 2.74
CA TYR A 259 -15.70 -24.90 1.78
C TYR A 259 -15.62 -25.68 0.47
#